data_AF-A0A933J5L0-F1
#
_entry.id   AF-A0A933J5L0-F1
#
_cell.length_a   1.000
_cell.length_b   1.000
_cell.length_c   1.000
_cell.angle_alpha   90.00
_cell.angle_beta   90.00
_cell.angle_gamma   90.00
#
_symmetry.space_group_name_H-M   'P 1'
#
loop_
_entity.id
_entity.type
_entity.pdbx_description
1 polymer ?
#
loop_
_entity_poly.entity_id
_entity_poly.type
_entity_poly.pdbx_seq_one_letter_code
_entity_poly.pdbx_strand_id
1 'polypeptide(L)'
;MKVNSTGLGKTTLVANFGVLEPIAGATPALKMTIQSTQPIHWHITVALDGTDIREFVGIVLKPKLLIHVLKMLFSRAPQTPAEAKPAAAAKPVTAGNPKS
;
A
#
# COMPACT_ATOMS: atom_id res chain seq x y z
N MET A 1 -1.84 -2.50 -3.83
CA MET A 1 -1.07 -3.26 -2.82
C MET A 1 -1.66 -3.03 -1.44
N LYS A 2 -1.52 -3.99 -0.51
CA LYS A 2 -1.89 -3.81 0.90
C LYS A 2 -0.60 -3.62 1.71
N VAL A 3 -0.50 -2.53 2.46
CA VAL A 3 0.66 -2.20 3.28
C VAL A 3 0.19 -2.16 4.73
N ASN A 4 0.86 -2.89 5.62
CA ASN A 4 0.52 -2.86 7.04
C ASN A 4 1.47 -1.91 7.76
N SER A 5 0.91 -0.95 8.51
CA SER A 5 1.70 -0.19 9.47
C SER A 5 2.11 -1.10 10.63
N THR A 6 3.39 -1.13 10.98
CA THR A 6 3.91 -1.87 12.14
C THR A 6 3.95 -1.03 13.43
N GLY A 7 3.58 0.26 13.35
CA GLY A 7 3.47 1.18 14.50
C GLY A 7 2.07 1.27 15.13
N LEU A 8 1.90 2.20 16.08
CA LEU A 8 0.66 2.46 16.85
C LEU A 8 -0.60 2.38 15.97
N GLY A 9 -1.43 1.38 16.24
CA GLY A 9 -2.75 1.21 15.60
C GLY A 9 -2.86 0.13 14.52
N LYS A 10 -1.74 -0.47 14.04
CA LYS A 10 -1.74 -1.61 13.08
C LYS A 10 -2.78 -1.47 11.96
N THR A 11 -2.69 -0.39 11.19
CA THR A 11 -3.64 -0.12 10.09
C THR A 11 -3.16 -0.76 8.79
N THR A 12 -4.07 -1.45 8.08
CA THR A 12 -3.85 -1.87 6.69
C THR A 12 -4.21 -0.71 5.77
N LEU A 13 -3.24 -0.25 5.00
CA LEU A 13 -3.39 0.77 3.98
C LEU A 13 -3.56 0.09 2.62
N VAL A 14 -4.59 0.49 1.89
CA VAL A 14 -4.67 0.20 0.46
C VAL A 14 -3.85 1.26 -0.23
N ALA A 15 -2.82 0.85 -0.99
CA ALA A 15 -1.92 1.75 -1.68
C ALA A 15 -1.75 1.38 -3.14
N ASN A 16 -1.31 2.34 -3.93
CA ASN A 16 -0.91 2.16 -5.32
C ASN A 16 0.62 2.26 -5.42
N PHE A 17 1.20 1.47 -6.31
CA PHE A 17 2.57 1.73 -6.76
C PHE A 17 2.59 3.13 -7.36
N GLY A 18 3.43 4.00 -6.81
CA GLY A 18 3.63 5.32 -7.40
C GLY A 18 4.88 5.36 -8.26
N VAL A 19 5.31 6.57 -8.56
CA VAL A 19 6.30 6.86 -9.59
C VAL A 19 7.72 6.61 -9.05
N LEU A 20 8.57 6.05 -9.90
CA LEU A 20 10.02 5.93 -9.69
C LEU A 20 10.73 6.93 -10.60
N GLU A 21 11.50 7.87 -10.03
CA GLU A 21 12.16 8.94 -10.79
C GLU A 21 13.64 9.08 -10.38
N PRO A 22 14.56 9.31 -11.33
CA PRO A 22 15.94 9.64 -10.98
C PRO A 22 16.03 11.00 -10.28
N ILE A 23 16.88 11.10 -9.26
CA ILE A 23 17.17 12.36 -8.58
C ILE A 23 18.30 13.06 -9.34
N ALA A 24 18.00 14.17 -10.02
CA ALA A 24 19.00 14.94 -10.77
C ALA A 24 20.02 15.59 -9.82
N GLY A 25 21.31 15.52 -10.17
CA GLY A 25 22.38 16.22 -9.46
C GLY A 25 22.94 15.51 -8.21
N ALA A 26 22.48 14.31 -7.90
CA ALA A 26 23.02 13.47 -6.81
C ALA A 26 23.77 12.24 -7.36
N THR A 27 24.50 11.54 -6.48
CA THR A 27 24.90 10.14 -6.68
C THR A 27 23.69 9.30 -7.13
N PRO A 28 23.90 8.18 -7.86
CA PRO A 28 22.79 7.43 -8.46
C PRO A 28 21.76 7.04 -7.41
N ALA A 29 20.63 7.75 -7.42
CA ALA A 29 19.55 7.64 -6.45
C ALA A 29 18.20 7.79 -7.15
N LEU A 30 17.22 7.06 -6.66
CA LEU A 30 15.85 7.02 -7.17
C LEU A 30 14.90 7.52 -6.10
N LYS A 31 13.92 8.32 -6.51
CA LYS A 31 12.78 8.70 -5.68
C LYS A 31 11.63 7.77 -5.99
N MET A 32 11.16 7.04 -5.00
CA MET A 32 9.94 6.23 -5.07
C MET A 32 8.82 6.95 -4.32
N THR A 33 7.70 7.16 -5.00
CA THR A 33 6.47 7.66 -4.36
C THR A 33 5.50 6.49 -4.19
N ILE A 34 4.85 6.38 -3.03
CA ILE A 34 3.77 5.43 -2.77
C ILE A 34 2.57 6.23 -2.28
N GLN A 35 1.41 5.99 -2.87
CA GLN A 35 0.18 6.68 -2.51
C GLN A 35 -0.78 5.72 -1.82
N SER A 36 -1.15 6.01 -0.59
CA SER A 36 -2.25 5.32 0.11
C SER A 36 -3.58 5.93 -0.31
N THR A 37 -4.57 5.09 -0.60
CA THR A 37 -5.93 5.49 -0.99
C THR A 37 -6.95 5.25 0.12
N GLN A 38 -6.72 4.31 1.05
CA GLN A 38 -7.61 4.04 2.17
C GLN A 38 -6.83 3.52 3.40
N PRO A 39 -7.22 3.86 4.64
CA PRO A 39 -8.30 4.80 5.02
C PRO A 39 -7.88 6.28 4.97
N ILE A 40 -6.59 6.59 4.85
CA ILE A 40 -6.07 7.97 4.79
C ILE A 40 -5.17 8.12 3.55
N HIS A 41 -5.32 9.26 2.86
CA HIS A 41 -4.47 9.65 1.74
C HIS A 41 -3.09 10.07 2.23
N TRP A 42 -2.14 9.14 2.21
CA TRP A 42 -0.73 9.41 2.53
C TRP A 42 0.13 9.33 1.28
N HIS A 43 1.07 10.26 1.17
CA HIS A 43 2.11 10.24 0.15
C HIS A 43 3.43 9.92 0.83
N ILE A 44 3.91 8.69 0.63
CA ILE A 44 5.20 8.25 1.15
C ILE A 44 6.23 8.47 0.05
N THR A 45 7.23 9.30 0.32
CA THR A 45 8.37 9.50 -0.57
C THR A 45 9.57 8.82 0.06
N VAL A 46 10.21 7.93 -0.69
CA VAL A 46 11.44 7.23 -0.30
C VAL A 46 12.53 7.60 -1.29
N ALA A 47 13.67 8.07 -0.78
CA ALA A 47 14.89 8.17 -1.56
C ALA A 47 15.63 6.83 -1.41
N LEU A 48 15.94 6.20 -2.55
CA LEU A 48 16.65 4.94 -2.65
C LEU A 48 18.03 5.25 -3.21
N ASP A 49 19.07 4.82 -2.51
CA ASP A 49 20.44 4.96 -3.01
C ASP A 49 20.90 3.71 -3.78
N GLY A 50 22.13 3.74 -4.30
CA GLY A 50 22.68 2.61 -5.05
C GLY A 50 22.81 1.32 -4.24
N THR A 51 22.89 1.38 -2.90
CA THR A 51 22.96 0.21 -2.02
C THR A 51 21.58 -0.42 -1.90
N ASP A 52 20.56 0.38 -1.63
CA ASP A 52 19.17 -0.06 -1.53
C ASP A 52 18.72 -0.79 -2.81
N ILE A 53 19.09 -0.24 -3.97
CA ILE A 53 18.75 -0.84 -5.27
C ILE A 53 19.46 -2.18 -5.46
N ARG A 54 20.74 -2.31 -5.08
CA ARG A 54 21.48 -3.58 -5.19
C ARG A 54 20.86 -4.66 -4.30
N GLU A 55 20.48 -4.31 -3.07
CA GLU A 55 19.79 -5.23 -2.16
C GLU A 55 18.44 -5.66 -2.71
N PHE A 56 17.66 -4.69 -3.21
CA PHE A 56 16.36 -4.97 -3.83
C PHE A 56 16.48 -5.93 -5.02
N VAL A 57 17.43 -5.66 -5.92
CA VAL A 57 17.73 -6.55 -7.07
C VAL A 57 18.14 -7.94 -6.58
N GLY A 58 18.98 -8.03 -5.55
CA GLY A 58 19.39 -9.30 -4.96
C GLY A 58 18.21 -10.10 -4.39
N ILE A 59 17.19 -9.43 -3.84
CA ILE A 59 15.96 -10.08 -3.35
C ILE A 59 15.11 -10.57 -4.53
N VAL A 60 14.87 -9.72 -5.52
CA VAL A 60 14.03 -10.04 -6.68
C VAL A 60 14.61 -11.19 -7.50
N LEU A 61 15.93 -11.26 -7.65
CA LEU A 61 16.61 -12.30 -8.40
C LEU A 61 16.76 -13.63 -7.65
N LYS A 62 16.27 -13.76 -6.40
CA LYS A 62 16.28 -15.05 -5.69
C LYS A 62 15.46 -16.08 -6.45
N PRO A 63 16.03 -17.24 -6.84
CA PRO A 63 15.36 -18.22 -7.70
C PRO A 63 13.99 -18.67 -7.17
N LYS A 64 13.86 -18.86 -5.85
CA LYS A 64 12.59 -19.22 -5.20
C LYS A 64 11.50 -18.16 -5.39
N LEU A 65 11.84 -16.88 -5.22
CA LEU A 65 10.89 -15.78 -5.41
C LEU A 65 10.55 -15.61 -6.89
N LEU A 66 11.55 -15.71 -7.77
CA LEU A 66 11.36 -15.61 -9.21
C LEU A 66 10.38 -16.67 -9.73
N ILE A 67 10.56 -17.95 -9.36
CA ILE A 67 9.65 -19.03 -9.75
C ILE A 67 8.24 -18.79 -9.19
N HIS A 68 8.13 -18.32 -7.95
CA HIS A 68 6.84 -18.03 -7.33
C HIS A 68 6.09 -16.89 -8.04
N VAL A 69 6.79 -15.81 -8.38
CA VAL A 69 6.24 -14.68 -9.13
C VAL A 69 5.86 -15.10 -10.55
N LEU A 70 6.70 -15.86 -11.26
CA LEU A 70 6.35 -16.44 -12.56
C LEU A 70 5.06 -17.27 -12.45
N LYS A 71 4.99 -18.17 -11.47
CA LYS A 71 3.79 -18.98 -11.23
C LYS A 71 2.57 -18.09 -10.99
N MET A 72 2.68 -16.99 -10.25
CA MET A 72 1.56 -16.05 -10.07
C MET A 72 1.16 -15.33 -11.36
N LEU A 73 2.10 -14.99 -12.24
CA LEU A 73 1.82 -14.37 -13.54
C LEU A 73 1.09 -15.34 -14.50
N PHE A 74 1.42 -16.64 -14.45
CA PHE A 74 0.78 -17.66 -15.29
C PHE A 74 -0.43 -18.34 -14.63
N SER A 75 -0.65 -18.13 -13.33
CA SER A 75 -1.86 -18.58 -12.64
C SER A 75 -2.95 -17.53 -12.77
N ARG A 76 -4.19 -17.94 -13.09
CA ARG A 76 -5.34 -17.03 -13.12
C ARG A 76 -5.45 -16.28 -11.78
N ALA A 77 -5.61 -14.96 -11.86
CA ALA A 77 -5.77 -14.10 -10.71
C ALA A 77 -6.94 -14.60 -9.83
N PRO A 78 -6.71 -14.89 -8.55
CA PRO A 78 -7.80 -15.07 -7.59
C PRO A 78 -8.59 -13.76 -7.53
N GLN A 79 -9.92 -13.84 -7.62
CA GLN A 79 -10.76 -12.67 -7.40
C GLN A 79 -10.52 -12.15 -5.98
N THR A 80 -10.20 -10.86 -5.88
CA THR A 80 -10.11 -10.13 -4.61
C THR A 80 -11.43 -10.31 -3.86
N PRO A 81 -11.45 -10.83 -2.61
CA PRO A 81 -12.66 -10.78 -1.80
C PRO A 81 -13.05 -9.32 -1.65
N ALA A 82 -14.26 -9.03 -2.12
CA ALA A 82 -14.88 -7.72 -2.04
C ALA A 82 -14.71 -7.14 -0.63
N GLU A 83 -14.19 -5.92 -0.62
CA GLU A 83 -14.48 -4.86 0.34
C GLU A 83 -15.54 -5.24 1.37
N ALA A 84 -15.12 -5.46 2.62
CA ALA A 84 -16.02 -5.56 3.74
C ALA A 84 -16.74 -4.22 3.88
N LYS A 85 -17.93 -4.12 3.26
CA LYS A 85 -18.94 -3.10 3.51
C LYS A 85 -19.11 -2.96 5.02
N PRO A 86 -18.86 -1.79 5.64
CA PRO A 86 -19.26 -1.58 7.02
C PRO A 86 -20.78 -1.71 7.08
N ALA A 87 -21.24 -2.66 7.89
CA ALA A 87 -22.65 -2.89 8.14
C ALA A 87 -23.31 -1.62 8.71
N ALA A 88 -24.48 -1.34 8.16
CA ALA A 88 -25.62 -0.75 8.84
C ALA A 88 -25.42 0.58 9.60
N ALA A 89 -25.80 1.66 8.91
CA ALA A 89 -26.75 2.66 9.39
C ALA A 89 -26.98 2.73 10.92
N ALA A 90 -26.23 3.62 11.58
CA ALA A 90 -26.70 4.18 12.84
C ALA A 90 -27.97 5.01 12.56
N LYS A 91 -29.12 4.53 13.04
CA LYS A 91 -30.39 5.26 12.98
C LYS A 91 -30.22 6.61 13.72
N PRO A 92 -30.79 7.72 13.22
CA PRO A 92 -30.79 8.98 13.95
C PRO A 92 -31.66 8.82 15.21
N VAL A 93 -31.10 9.17 16.38
CA VAL A 93 -31.86 9.29 17.62
C VAL A 93 -32.76 10.52 17.50
N THR A 94 -34.06 10.28 17.30
CA THR A 94 -35.11 11.27 17.53
C THR A 94 -35.45 11.26 19.02
N ALA A 95 -34.94 12.23 19.76
CA ALA A 95 -35.48 12.63 21.07
C ALA A 95 -35.68 14.15 20.96
N GLY A 96 -36.89 14.66 20.77
CA GLY A 96 -37.99 14.49 21.70
C GLY A 96 -37.92 15.64 22.71
N ASN A 97 -38.28 16.83 22.26
CA ASN A 97 -38.41 18.04 23.08
C ASN A 97 -39.60 17.90 24.04
N PRO A 98 -39.47 18.16 25.35
CA PRO A 98 -40.61 18.52 26.17
C PRO A 98 -40.53 20.01 26.53
N LYS A 99 -41.49 20.77 25.99
CA LYS A 99 -42.00 21.97 26.65
C LYS A 99 -42.78 21.52 27.89
N SER A 100 -42.48 22.08 29.05
CA SER A 100 -43.48 22.53 30.03
C SER A 100 -42.85 23.52 30.98
#